data_AF-A0A136KZH9-F1
#
_entry.id   AF-A0A136KZH9-F1
#
_cell.length_a   1.000
_cell.length_b   1.000
_cell.length_c   1.000
_cell.angle_alpha   90.00
_cell.angle_beta   90.00
_cell.angle_gamma   90.00
#
_symmetry.space_group_name_H-M   'P 1'
#
loop_
_entity.id
_entity.type
_entity.pdbx_description
1 polymer ?
#
loop_
_entity_poly.entity_id
_entity_poly.type
_entity_poly.pdbx_seq_one_letter_code
_entity_poly.pdbx_strand_id
1 'polypeptide(L)'
;MAFGFIGLTFIIKKNSFLPKYPELDTSLTKSQALYEGINLITKQNNLDIIDIPLWAGQGIVAQQNRPSPIVIWLQTTTAQVINIQGRTPCNAELAQIELENLSLQLANGVLGDSQSIIDEVKKDYRLKPDIPIGIAHLGLSSLQPQPKKTKHKNITALIVGRLEKRKGTHLLYQIIPQLLTNHPELCFRFIGRDNSQSDGYTISYPEYFRKEFPQFEERVFFDGYVSEQEIQQKYNQADFVLIPSLYESFGLVYLEAMRAKLPIVTFKSGAAVEIFRQDEQDGALLVEQGDLDGYARAIERLINEPALRETIAQAGAERFEAEFGAKKMAQTTAEFYESIIRQEKKRNLPDGQVYQVMEALDYGDAVSTITIQNAEILKELNQPAEILARYAHGAVQHYTSPRHKVLTNPQAHLIFHYWHYSNSTWMLPITQGRKALYYHNITPAKFFDPASKTHAMIKKGYQQLAKIADQFDLLIGDSLYNIQQLTPYLSSPRPGLVIHPVIDVDKLLAASYDLSLQTELQWRKHTNILFAGRIARNKRQDQIMRAFDYYYRNINRDAYLWLVGNDNGDKAYRAELENCAYL
;
A
#
# COMPACT_ATOMS: atom_id res chain seq x y z
N MET A 1 -22.29 31.17 -61.33
CA MET A 1 -22.46 29.74 -61.63
C MET A 1 -22.20 28.96 -60.35
N ALA A 2 -23.18 28.17 -59.93
CA ALA A 2 -23.14 27.36 -58.72
C ALA A 2 -22.12 26.21 -58.84
N PHE A 3 -21.46 25.87 -57.74
CA PHE A 3 -21.54 24.53 -57.12
C PHE A 3 -21.01 24.63 -55.69
N GLY A 4 -21.84 24.22 -54.73
CA GLY A 4 -21.54 24.26 -53.31
C GLY A 4 -20.77 23.04 -52.83
N PHE A 5 -19.88 23.27 -51.88
CA PHE A 5 -19.63 22.35 -50.77
C PHE A 5 -19.57 23.20 -49.50
N ILE A 6 -20.29 22.73 -48.48
CA ILE A 6 -20.50 23.38 -47.19
C ILE A 6 -19.13 23.56 -46.52
N GLY A 7 -18.66 24.81 -46.47
CA GLY A 7 -17.47 25.19 -45.73
C GLY A 7 -17.71 25.06 -44.23
N LEU A 8 -17.26 23.95 -43.66
CA LEU A 8 -16.78 23.96 -42.28
C LEU A 8 -15.41 24.63 -42.29
N THR A 9 -15.42 25.96 -42.31
CA THR A 9 -14.23 26.75 -41.98
C THR A 9 -13.93 26.46 -40.51
N PHE A 10 -13.00 25.55 -40.23
CA PHE A 10 -12.38 25.50 -38.92
C PHE A 10 -11.69 26.85 -38.69
N ILE A 11 -12.35 27.74 -37.98
CA ILE A 11 -11.67 28.86 -37.33
C ILE A 11 -10.83 28.21 -36.23
N ILE A 12 -9.63 27.75 -36.60
CA ILE A 12 -8.56 27.58 -35.62
C ILE A 12 -8.22 29.01 -35.20
N LYS A 13 -8.92 29.53 -34.19
CA LYS A 13 -8.41 30.67 -33.44
C LYS A 13 -7.03 30.22 -32.98
N LYS A 14 -5.96 30.79 -33.56
CA LYS A 14 -4.62 30.70 -32.98
C LYS A 14 -4.80 31.03 -31.51
N ASN A 15 -4.65 30.03 -30.65
CA ASN A 15 -4.89 30.17 -29.23
C ASN A 15 -3.85 31.17 -28.73
N SER A 16 -4.20 32.44 -28.59
CA SER A 16 -3.26 33.55 -28.32
C SER A 16 -2.65 33.46 -26.91
N PHE A 17 -3.11 32.51 -26.10
CA PHE A 17 -2.60 32.17 -24.78
C PHE A 17 -1.31 31.34 -24.83
N LEU A 18 -1.22 30.36 -25.75
CA LEU A 18 -0.12 29.39 -25.80
C LEU A 18 1.22 29.97 -26.29
N PRO A 19 1.26 30.91 -27.26
CA PRO A 19 2.51 31.59 -27.63
C PRO A 19 3.12 32.44 -26.50
N LYS A 20 2.34 32.81 -25.47
CA LYS A 20 2.83 33.59 -24.33
C LYS A 20 3.49 32.74 -23.24
N TYR A 21 3.16 31.45 -23.15
CA TYR A 21 3.62 30.55 -22.08
C TYR A 21 3.93 29.13 -22.64
N PRO A 22 4.95 28.97 -23.50
CA PRO A 22 5.24 27.70 -24.18
C PRO A 22 5.58 26.54 -23.22
N GLU A 23 6.17 26.85 -22.07
CA GLU A 23 6.49 25.82 -21.06
C GLU A 23 5.23 25.26 -20.38
N LEU A 24 4.22 26.09 -20.16
CA LEU A 24 2.94 25.68 -19.58
C LEU A 24 2.18 24.73 -20.53
N ASP A 25 2.17 25.06 -21.83
CA ASP A 25 1.60 24.23 -22.88
C ASP A 25 2.27 22.85 -22.92
N THR A 26 3.60 22.83 -22.78
CA THR A 26 4.38 21.59 -22.73
C THR A 26 4.01 20.73 -21.53
N SER A 27 3.89 21.31 -20.33
CA SER A 27 3.51 20.57 -19.12
C SER A 27 2.09 19.99 -19.22
N LEU A 28 1.13 20.77 -19.70
CA LEU A 28 -0.26 20.31 -19.85
C LEU A 28 -0.40 19.24 -20.95
N THR A 29 0.33 19.38 -22.05
CA THR A 29 0.37 18.36 -23.12
C THR A 29 0.95 17.04 -22.59
N LYS A 30 2.03 17.09 -21.82
CA LYS A 30 2.59 15.91 -21.14
C LYS A 30 1.58 15.28 -20.18
N SER A 31 0.85 16.12 -19.43
CA SER A 31 -0.17 15.66 -18.49
C SER A 31 -1.33 14.94 -19.19
N GLN A 32 -1.79 15.48 -20.32
CA GLN A 32 -2.81 14.83 -21.14
C GLN A 32 -2.33 13.48 -21.67
N ALA A 33 -1.11 13.41 -22.22
CA ALA A 33 -0.54 12.16 -22.72
C ALA A 33 -0.41 11.10 -21.62
N LEU A 34 0.02 11.50 -20.41
CA LEU A 34 0.08 10.62 -19.24
C LEU A 34 -1.31 10.05 -18.90
N TYR A 35 -2.33 10.90 -18.85
CA TYR A 35 -3.71 10.49 -18.55
C TYR A 35 -4.28 9.53 -19.60
N GLU A 36 -4.03 9.77 -20.88
CA GLU A 36 -4.43 8.86 -21.96
C GLU A 36 -3.77 7.49 -21.81
N GLY A 37 -2.49 7.45 -21.46
CA GLY A 37 -1.78 6.21 -21.15
C GLY A 37 -2.38 5.45 -19.96
N ILE A 38 -2.66 6.16 -18.86
CA ILE A 38 -3.33 5.58 -17.68
C ILE A 38 -4.68 4.97 -18.07
N ASN A 39 -5.50 5.71 -18.81
CA ASN A 39 -6.83 5.23 -19.24
C ASN A 39 -6.78 3.98 -20.13
N LEU A 40 -5.76 3.86 -20.99
CA LEU A 40 -5.56 2.67 -21.80
C LEU A 40 -5.28 1.44 -20.92
N ILE A 41 -4.47 1.61 -19.87
CA ILE A 41 -4.15 0.54 -18.92
C ILE A 41 -5.37 0.19 -18.06
N THR A 42 -6.10 1.19 -17.54
CA THR A 42 -7.27 0.99 -16.67
C THR A 42 -8.40 0.22 -17.37
N LYS A 43 -8.56 0.38 -18.68
CA LYS A 43 -9.54 -0.41 -19.47
C LYS A 43 -9.21 -1.90 -19.52
N GLN A 44 -7.94 -2.27 -19.34
CA GLN A 44 -7.47 -3.65 -19.43
C GLN A 44 -7.23 -4.27 -18.04
N ASN A 45 -6.91 -3.45 -17.03
CA ASN A 45 -6.59 -3.87 -15.68
C ASN A 45 -7.11 -2.84 -14.66
N ASN A 46 -7.56 -3.26 -13.48
CA ASN A 46 -7.81 -2.31 -12.39
C ASN A 46 -6.47 -1.86 -11.79
N LEU A 47 -6.25 -0.54 -11.70
CA LEU A 47 -5.11 0.04 -10.98
C LEU A 47 -5.53 0.38 -9.55
N ASP A 48 -4.82 -0.14 -8.56
CA ASP A 48 -5.11 0.18 -7.14
C ASP A 48 -4.56 1.56 -6.73
N ILE A 49 -3.45 1.99 -7.34
CA ILE A 49 -2.78 3.26 -7.05
C ILE A 49 -2.01 3.76 -8.27
N ILE A 50 -1.83 5.07 -8.35
CA ILE A 50 -1.04 5.76 -9.36
C ILE A 50 -0.02 6.65 -8.66
N ASP A 51 1.26 6.50 -8.96
CA ASP A 51 2.33 7.39 -8.49
C ASP A 51 2.84 8.25 -9.65
N ILE A 52 2.91 9.57 -9.44
CA ILE A 52 3.32 10.54 -10.44
C ILE A 52 4.32 11.52 -9.80
N PRO A 53 5.43 11.86 -10.47
CA PRO A 53 6.32 12.92 -10.01
C PRO A 53 5.62 14.29 -10.03
N LEU A 54 5.95 15.18 -9.10
CA LEU A 54 5.34 16.51 -9.03
C LEU A 54 5.60 17.36 -10.31
N TRP A 55 6.81 17.27 -10.86
CA TRP A 55 7.35 17.99 -12.03
C TRP A 55 6.37 18.93 -12.76
N ALA A 56 6.32 20.21 -12.37
CA ALA A 56 5.50 21.23 -13.02
C ALA A 56 4.02 20.84 -13.22
N GLY A 57 3.47 20.00 -12.33
CA GLY A 57 2.08 19.55 -12.37
C GLY A 57 1.76 18.52 -13.46
N GLN A 58 2.71 17.69 -13.89
CA GLN A 58 2.48 16.69 -14.95
C GLN A 58 1.34 15.68 -14.63
N GLY A 59 0.96 15.49 -13.37
CA GLY A 59 -0.16 14.62 -13.00
C GLY A 59 -1.57 15.23 -13.12
N ILE A 60 -1.69 16.52 -13.42
CA ILE A 60 -2.90 17.28 -13.12
C ILE A 60 -4.17 16.77 -13.82
N VAL A 61 -4.07 16.32 -15.07
CA VAL A 61 -5.23 15.79 -15.82
C VAL A 61 -5.72 14.48 -15.20
N ALA A 62 -4.80 13.58 -14.84
CA ALA A 62 -5.15 12.32 -14.16
C ALA A 62 -5.77 12.58 -12.77
N GLN A 63 -5.22 13.54 -12.03
CA GLN A 63 -5.71 13.92 -10.70
C GLN A 63 -7.12 14.54 -10.71
N GLN A 64 -7.50 15.24 -11.77
CA GLN A 64 -8.86 15.76 -11.92
C GLN A 64 -9.88 14.66 -12.25
N ASN A 65 -9.48 13.66 -13.03
CA ASN A 65 -10.37 12.56 -13.44
C ASN A 65 -10.42 11.39 -12.44
N ARG A 66 -9.44 11.30 -11.53
CA ARG A 66 -9.35 10.32 -10.43
C ARG A 66 -9.66 8.86 -10.83
N PRO A 67 -8.93 8.27 -11.79
CA PRO A 67 -9.13 6.87 -12.15
C PRO A 67 -8.81 5.89 -11.01
N SER A 68 -7.86 6.25 -10.15
CA SER A 68 -7.45 5.54 -8.92
C SER A 68 -6.87 6.55 -7.92
N PRO A 69 -6.63 6.18 -6.64
CA PRO A 69 -5.85 6.99 -5.72
C PRO A 69 -4.51 7.42 -6.30
N ILE A 70 -4.16 8.72 -6.17
CA ILE A 70 -2.93 9.29 -6.72
C ILE A 70 -2.00 9.76 -5.61
N VAL A 71 -0.77 9.24 -5.61
CA VAL A 71 0.35 9.72 -4.81
C VAL A 71 1.23 10.63 -5.66
N ILE A 72 1.72 11.71 -5.05
CA ILE A 72 2.72 12.57 -5.67
C ILE A 72 4.08 12.32 -5.02
N TRP A 73 5.02 11.81 -5.80
CA TRP A 73 6.42 11.73 -5.38
C TRP A 73 7.11 13.08 -5.60
N LEU A 74 7.61 13.67 -4.53
CA LEU A 74 8.32 14.94 -4.54
C LEU A 74 9.74 14.77 -5.05
N GLN A 75 10.14 15.73 -5.87
CA GLN A 75 11.53 16.00 -6.25
C GLN A 75 11.77 17.51 -6.07
N THR A 76 12.97 17.99 -6.40
CA THR A 76 13.26 19.43 -6.36
C THR A 76 12.21 20.22 -7.13
N THR A 77 11.53 21.13 -6.45
CA THR A 77 10.42 21.90 -7.01
C THR A 77 10.90 23.08 -7.84
N THR A 78 10.01 23.64 -8.66
CA THR A 78 10.31 24.82 -9.46
C THR A 78 10.72 26.01 -8.58
N ALA A 79 10.00 26.26 -7.48
CA ALA A 79 10.30 27.32 -6.53
C ALA A 79 11.69 27.16 -5.88
N GLN A 80 12.05 25.94 -5.49
CA GLN A 80 13.36 25.66 -4.91
C GLN A 80 14.50 25.93 -5.90
N VAL A 81 14.37 25.49 -7.15
CA VAL A 81 15.41 25.72 -8.18
C VAL A 81 15.67 27.21 -8.35
N ILE A 82 14.61 28.02 -8.38
CA ILE A 82 14.69 29.49 -8.50
C ILE A 82 15.37 30.11 -7.27
N ASN A 83 14.95 29.69 -6.07
CA ASN A 83 15.51 30.18 -4.80
C ASN A 83 17.01 29.87 -4.70
N ILE A 84 17.42 28.66 -5.07
CA ILE A 84 18.84 28.23 -5.09
C ILE A 84 19.66 29.06 -6.08
N GLN A 85 19.08 29.43 -7.22
CA GLN A 85 19.74 30.27 -8.22
C GLN A 85 19.78 31.76 -7.83
N GLY A 86 19.11 32.15 -6.73
CA GLY A 86 19.10 33.52 -6.24
C GLY A 86 18.47 34.51 -7.22
N ARG A 87 17.50 34.07 -8.03
CA ARG A 87 16.86 34.89 -9.07
C ARG A 87 15.36 35.02 -8.86
N THR A 88 14.76 36.00 -9.52
CA THR A 88 13.30 36.18 -9.55
C THR A 88 12.68 35.23 -10.59
N PRO A 89 11.54 34.58 -10.30
CA PRO A 89 10.82 33.78 -11.28
C PRO A 89 10.23 34.63 -12.40
N CYS A 90 10.22 34.11 -13.63
CA CYS A 90 9.46 34.68 -14.73
C CYS A 90 7.98 34.26 -14.67
N ASN A 91 7.12 34.88 -15.49
CA ASN A 91 5.68 34.59 -15.48
C ASN A 91 5.35 33.12 -15.82
N ALA A 92 6.15 32.45 -16.66
CA ALA A 92 5.94 31.05 -16.99
C ALA A 92 6.22 30.13 -15.78
N GLU A 93 7.27 30.43 -15.02
CA GLU A 93 7.64 29.68 -13.81
C GLU A 93 6.66 29.92 -12.67
N LEU A 94 6.13 31.14 -12.53
CA LEU A 94 5.03 31.41 -11.59
C LEU A 94 3.80 30.55 -11.91
N ALA A 95 3.49 30.35 -13.19
CA ALA A 95 2.39 29.47 -13.61
C ALA A 95 2.70 27.99 -13.30
N GLN A 96 3.95 27.54 -13.46
CA GLN A 96 4.38 26.18 -13.08
C GLN A 96 4.28 25.95 -11.57
N ILE A 97 4.70 26.92 -10.75
CA ILE A 97 4.59 26.85 -9.29
C ILE A 97 3.11 26.71 -8.89
N GLU A 98 2.20 27.46 -9.52
CA GLU A 98 0.76 27.31 -9.21
C GLU A 98 0.19 25.96 -9.68
N LEU A 99 0.68 25.40 -10.80
CA LEU A 99 0.31 24.03 -11.20
C LEU A 99 0.81 22.97 -10.22
N GLU A 100 2.04 23.09 -9.74
CA GLU A 100 2.59 22.21 -8.69
C GLU A 100 1.74 22.32 -7.41
N ASN A 101 1.40 23.54 -6.99
CA ASN A 101 0.52 23.79 -5.85
C ASN A 101 -0.86 23.11 -6.02
N LEU A 102 -1.48 23.23 -7.21
CA LEU A 102 -2.75 22.57 -7.51
C LEU A 102 -2.59 21.04 -7.53
N SER A 103 -1.50 20.51 -8.06
CA SER A 103 -1.22 19.08 -8.07
C SER A 103 -1.12 18.51 -6.66
N LEU A 104 -0.41 19.20 -5.75
CA LEU A 104 -0.32 18.82 -4.33
C LEU A 104 -1.68 18.88 -3.63
N GLN A 105 -2.51 19.87 -3.97
CA GLN A 105 -3.88 19.98 -3.47
C GLN A 105 -4.82 18.90 -4.03
N LEU A 106 -4.50 18.24 -5.14
CA LEU A 106 -5.34 17.16 -5.69
C LEU A 106 -4.89 15.77 -5.25
N ALA A 107 -3.67 15.62 -4.74
CA ALA A 107 -3.11 14.35 -4.31
C ALA A 107 -3.89 13.69 -3.15
N ASN A 108 -3.88 12.35 -3.13
CA ASN A 108 -4.36 11.51 -2.02
C ASN A 108 -3.26 11.25 -0.99
N GLY A 109 -1.99 11.36 -1.38
CA GLY A 109 -0.82 11.25 -0.51
C GLY A 109 0.40 11.86 -1.17
N VAL A 110 1.42 12.19 -0.37
CA VAL A 110 2.68 12.75 -0.84
C VAL A 110 3.83 11.90 -0.33
N LEU A 111 4.78 11.57 -1.21
CA LEU A 111 5.96 10.78 -0.88
C LEU A 111 7.22 11.62 -1.13
N GLY A 112 8.07 11.82 -0.13
CA GLY A 112 9.36 12.49 -0.27
C GLY A 112 10.51 11.49 -0.31
N ASP A 113 11.62 11.84 -0.98
CA ASP A 113 12.88 11.10 -0.86
C ASP A 113 13.66 11.45 0.42
N SER A 114 13.32 12.57 1.06
CA SER A 114 13.93 13.08 2.30
C SER A 114 12.90 13.86 3.13
N GLN A 115 13.10 14.00 4.43
CA GLN A 115 12.34 14.96 5.25
C GLN A 115 12.61 16.40 4.80
N SER A 116 13.83 16.68 4.32
CA SER A 116 14.20 18.01 3.81
C SER A 116 13.32 18.46 2.64
N ILE A 117 13.00 17.57 1.68
CA ILE A 117 12.11 17.95 0.56
C ILE A 117 10.68 18.21 1.05
N ILE A 118 10.20 17.46 2.05
CA ILE A 118 8.87 17.69 2.64
C ILE A 118 8.79 19.07 3.28
N ASP A 119 9.80 19.45 4.07
CA ASP A 119 9.79 20.69 4.85
C ASP A 119 9.88 21.92 3.95
N GLU A 120 10.69 21.85 2.89
CA GLU A 120 10.75 22.91 1.89
C GLU A 120 9.44 23.00 1.08
N VAL A 121 8.82 21.87 0.71
CA VAL A 121 7.51 21.88 0.04
C VAL A 121 6.45 22.53 0.93
N LYS A 122 6.47 22.29 2.25
CA LYS A 122 5.55 22.94 3.20
C LYS A 122 5.76 24.46 3.32
N LYS A 123 6.98 24.93 3.05
CA LYS A 123 7.33 26.36 3.08
C LYS A 123 6.86 27.07 1.81
N ASP A 124 7.11 26.46 0.64
CA ASP A 124 6.89 27.10 -0.65
C ASP A 124 5.47 26.83 -1.21
N TYR A 125 4.81 25.75 -0.78
CA TYR A 125 3.53 25.28 -1.32
C TYR A 125 2.50 25.01 -0.23
N ARG A 126 1.22 24.96 -0.62
CA ARG A 126 0.12 24.61 0.27
C ARG A 126 -0.14 23.11 0.18
N LEU A 127 0.09 22.39 1.27
CA LEU A 127 -0.39 21.01 1.44
C LEU A 127 -1.74 21.01 2.15
N LYS A 128 -2.58 19.99 1.93
CA LYS A 128 -3.78 19.79 2.77
C LYS A 128 -3.33 19.44 4.20
N PRO A 129 -4.01 19.93 5.24
CA PRO A 129 -3.62 19.67 6.64
C PRO A 129 -3.47 18.17 6.96
N ASP A 130 -4.39 17.34 6.45
CA ASP A 130 -4.45 15.90 6.75
C ASP A 130 -3.94 15.02 5.60
N ILE A 131 -3.14 15.57 4.68
CA ILE A 131 -2.58 14.74 3.60
C ILE A 131 -1.61 13.71 4.21
N PRO A 132 -1.76 12.42 3.90
CA PRO A 132 -0.76 11.42 4.24
C PRO A 132 0.60 11.79 3.61
N ILE A 133 1.65 11.80 4.43
CA ILE A 133 3.03 12.06 4.00
C ILE A 133 3.86 10.82 4.32
N GLY A 134 4.55 10.30 3.32
CA GLY A 134 5.53 9.24 3.44
C GLY A 134 6.93 9.74 3.11
N ILE A 135 7.96 9.04 3.61
CA ILE A 135 9.35 9.26 3.25
C ILE A 135 9.93 7.92 2.80
N ALA A 136 10.40 7.86 1.56
CA ALA A 136 11.08 6.71 0.99
C ALA A 136 12.41 7.17 0.40
N HIS A 137 13.48 7.01 1.19
CA HIS A 137 14.85 7.29 0.74
C HIS A 137 15.18 6.56 -0.55
N LEU A 138 15.86 7.26 -1.47
CA LEU A 138 16.32 6.61 -2.71
C LEU A 138 17.26 5.47 -2.34
N GLY A 139 17.09 4.32 -3.00
CA GLY A 139 17.89 3.14 -2.74
C GLY A 139 18.71 2.73 -3.96
N LEU A 140 19.93 2.26 -3.72
CA LEU A 140 20.78 1.66 -4.76
C LEU A 140 20.89 0.14 -4.54
N SER A 141 21.14 -0.59 -5.62
CA SER A 141 21.48 -2.03 -5.51
C SER A 141 22.90 -2.17 -4.97
N SER A 142 23.16 -3.16 -4.11
CA SER A 142 24.51 -3.46 -3.63
C SER A 142 25.44 -3.81 -4.79
N LEU A 143 26.70 -3.40 -4.69
CA LEU A 143 27.71 -3.72 -5.71
C LEU A 143 28.17 -5.16 -5.59
N GLN A 144 28.54 -5.75 -6.73
CA GLN A 144 29.32 -6.98 -6.69
C GLN A 144 30.70 -6.70 -6.07
N PRO A 145 31.23 -7.62 -5.25
CA PRO A 145 32.55 -7.46 -4.64
C PRO A 145 33.61 -7.26 -5.74
N GLN A 146 34.26 -6.10 -5.73
CA GLN A 146 35.42 -5.86 -6.59
C GLN A 146 36.72 -6.05 -5.80
N PRO A 147 37.82 -6.49 -6.44
CA PRO A 147 39.10 -6.65 -5.77
C PRO A 147 39.53 -5.33 -5.12
N LYS A 148 39.94 -5.42 -3.84
CA LYS A 148 40.39 -4.28 -3.04
C LYS A 148 41.65 -3.64 -3.65
N LYS A 149 41.79 -2.32 -3.42
CA LYS A 149 42.91 -1.48 -3.85
C LYS A 149 44.28 -2.15 -3.75
N THR A 150 45.07 -2.03 -4.81
CA THR A 150 46.53 -2.00 -4.68
C THR A 150 46.94 -0.71 -3.98
N LYS A 151 47.86 -0.75 -3.00
CA LYS A 151 48.38 0.46 -2.36
C LYS A 151 48.99 1.37 -3.44
N HIS A 152 48.38 2.52 -3.69
CA HIS A 152 48.93 3.55 -4.58
C HIS A 152 49.77 4.54 -3.76
N LYS A 153 50.76 5.16 -4.42
CA LYS A 153 51.67 6.14 -3.81
C LYS A 153 50.97 7.48 -3.52
N ASN A 154 49.89 7.78 -4.24
CA ASN A 154 49.13 9.03 -4.16
C ASN A 154 47.77 8.80 -3.49
N ILE A 155 47.29 9.82 -2.77
CA ILE A 155 45.95 9.87 -2.15
C ILE A 155 45.00 10.59 -3.11
N THR A 156 43.87 9.98 -3.46
CA THR A 156 42.93 10.55 -4.45
C THR A 156 41.63 11.02 -3.78
N ALA A 157 41.37 12.32 -3.83
CA ALA A 157 40.08 12.94 -3.51
C ALA A 157 39.18 12.97 -4.74
N LEU A 158 38.02 12.31 -4.65
CA LEU A 158 37.08 12.20 -5.77
C LEU A 158 35.90 13.15 -5.58
N ILE A 159 35.52 13.87 -6.65
CA ILE A 159 34.35 14.73 -6.71
C ILE A 159 33.48 14.23 -7.86
N VAL A 160 32.24 13.86 -7.55
CA VAL A 160 31.29 13.32 -8.53
C VAL A 160 30.03 14.17 -8.58
N GLY A 161 29.67 14.62 -9.79
CA GLY A 161 28.46 15.38 -10.05
C GLY A 161 28.67 16.47 -11.10
N ARG A 162 27.57 17.04 -11.58
CA ARG A 162 27.62 18.19 -12.50
C ARG A 162 28.45 19.32 -11.88
N LEU A 163 29.32 19.95 -12.67
CA LEU A 163 30.05 21.14 -12.23
C LEU A 163 29.11 22.33 -12.38
N GLU A 164 28.48 22.71 -11.27
CA GLU A 164 27.52 23.82 -11.19
C GLU A 164 27.57 24.51 -9.81
N LYS A 165 27.12 25.76 -9.71
CA LYS A 165 27.11 26.58 -8.48
C LYS A 165 26.49 25.83 -7.30
N ARG A 166 25.33 25.21 -7.51
CA ARG A 166 24.60 24.45 -6.47
C ARG A 166 25.42 23.30 -5.88
N LYS A 167 26.25 22.64 -6.68
CA LYS A 167 27.11 21.54 -6.24
C LYS A 167 28.37 22.02 -5.52
N GLY A 168 28.63 23.33 -5.49
CA GLY A 168 29.70 23.95 -4.71
C GLY A 168 31.12 23.53 -5.09
N THR A 169 31.33 22.81 -6.20
CA THR A 169 32.65 22.28 -6.61
C THR A 169 33.69 23.39 -6.80
N HIS A 170 33.26 24.56 -7.27
CA HIS A 170 34.07 25.76 -7.41
C HIS A 170 34.59 26.34 -6.09
N LEU A 171 33.91 26.07 -4.96
CA LEU A 171 34.36 26.53 -3.64
C LEU A 171 35.64 25.82 -3.22
N LEU A 172 35.81 24.56 -3.64
CA LEU A 172 37.03 23.79 -3.35
C LEU A 172 38.28 24.42 -4.00
N TYR A 173 38.13 25.19 -5.08
CA TYR A 173 39.26 25.82 -5.77
C TYR A 173 39.99 26.83 -4.87
N GLN A 174 39.34 27.34 -3.83
CA GLN A 174 39.94 28.25 -2.86
C GLN A 174 40.90 27.54 -1.89
N ILE A 175 40.66 26.25 -1.61
CA ILE A 175 41.45 25.48 -0.63
C ILE A 175 42.41 24.46 -1.28
N ILE A 176 42.13 24.05 -2.52
CA ILE A 176 42.97 23.08 -3.27
C ILE A 176 44.44 23.52 -3.36
N PRO A 177 44.79 24.79 -3.72
CA PRO A 177 46.18 25.23 -3.81
C PRO A 177 47.00 25.01 -2.54
N GLN A 178 46.42 25.36 -1.39
CA GLN A 178 47.05 25.18 -0.08
C GLN A 178 47.21 23.70 0.25
N LEU A 179 46.16 22.90 0.05
CA LEU A 179 46.19 21.46 0.32
C LEU A 179 47.24 20.74 -0.54
N LEU A 180 47.34 21.06 -1.83
CA LEU A 180 48.33 20.47 -2.73
C LEU A 180 49.77 20.89 -2.41
N THR A 181 49.96 22.10 -1.87
CA THR A 181 51.28 22.58 -1.43
C THR A 181 51.73 21.83 -0.18
N ASN A 182 50.81 21.59 0.76
CA ASN A 182 51.10 20.91 2.03
C ASN A 182 51.17 19.38 1.91
N HIS A 183 50.48 18.80 0.92
CA HIS A 183 50.35 17.36 0.73
C HIS A 183 50.76 16.92 -0.69
N PRO A 184 52.07 16.68 -0.92
CA PRO A 184 52.60 16.29 -2.23
C PRO A 184 52.08 14.95 -2.75
N GLU A 185 51.36 14.16 -1.98
CA GLU A 185 50.73 12.90 -2.36
C GLU A 185 49.25 13.04 -2.77
N LEU A 186 48.61 14.19 -2.50
CA LEU A 186 47.18 14.41 -2.78
C LEU A 186 46.85 14.75 -4.24
N CYS A 187 45.85 14.09 -4.83
CA CYS A 187 45.31 14.41 -6.15
C CYS A 187 43.81 14.67 -6.04
N PHE A 188 43.29 15.60 -6.85
CA PHE A 188 41.85 15.83 -6.98
C PHE A 188 41.38 15.33 -8.34
N ARG A 189 40.21 14.69 -8.37
CA ARG A 189 39.59 14.20 -9.60
C ARG A 189 38.12 14.57 -9.64
N PHE A 190 37.76 15.39 -10.62
CA PHE A 190 36.41 15.87 -10.87
C PHE A 190 35.77 15.08 -12.02
N ILE A 191 34.59 14.53 -11.76
CA ILE A 191 33.80 13.75 -12.73
C ILE A 191 32.41 14.34 -12.82
N GLY A 192 32.01 14.69 -14.04
CA GLY A 192 30.67 15.17 -14.37
C GLY A 192 30.67 16.17 -15.51
N ARG A 193 29.46 16.45 -16.02
CA ARG A 193 29.26 17.42 -17.08
C ARG A 193 29.50 18.84 -16.55
N ASP A 194 30.19 19.65 -17.34
CA ASP A 194 30.31 21.09 -17.10
C ASP A 194 29.00 21.80 -17.44
N ASN A 195 28.48 22.57 -16.49
CA ASN A 195 27.25 23.35 -16.60
C ASN A 195 27.51 24.86 -16.48
N SER A 196 28.74 25.33 -16.72
CA SER A 196 29.15 26.71 -16.44
C SER A 196 28.30 27.75 -17.21
N GLN A 197 27.87 27.41 -18.43
CA GLN A 197 26.99 28.27 -19.24
C GLN A 197 25.63 28.51 -18.56
N SER A 198 25.05 27.47 -17.93
CA SER A 198 23.78 27.60 -17.19
C SER A 198 23.94 28.46 -15.94
N ASP A 199 25.15 28.52 -15.38
CA ASP A 199 25.48 29.39 -14.25
C ASP A 199 25.89 30.81 -14.66
N GLY A 200 25.86 31.12 -15.96
CA GLY A 200 26.17 32.43 -16.53
C GLY A 200 27.65 32.71 -16.73
N TYR A 201 28.51 31.69 -16.70
CA TYR A 201 29.95 31.86 -16.94
C TYR A 201 30.29 31.80 -18.43
N THR A 202 31.29 32.59 -18.84
CA THR A 202 31.81 32.62 -20.22
C THR A 202 32.88 31.58 -20.49
N ILE A 203 33.52 31.05 -19.44
CA ILE A 203 34.53 29.98 -19.51
C ILE A 203 34.06 28.77 -18.69
N SER A 204 34.59 27.59 -19.01
CA SER A 204 34.26 26.35 -18.27
C SER A 204 34.94 26.30 -16.90
N TYR A 205 34.39 25.51 -15.96
CA TYR A 205 35.02 25.31 -14.65
C TYR A 205 36.45 24.73 -14.75
N PRO A 206 36.72 23.71 -15.58
CA PRO A 206 38.08 23.21 -15.79
C PRO A 206 39.04 24.25 -16.38
N GLU A 207 38.56 25.07 -17.32
CA GLU A 207 39.37 26.10 -17.97
C GLU A 207 39.74 27.22 -16.98
N TYR A 208 38.79 27.66 -16.15
CA TYR A 208 39.05 28.60 -15.07
C TYR A 208 40.15 28.07 -14.13
N PHE A 209 40.03 26.82 -13.67
CA PHE A 209 41.01 26.24 -12.76
C PHE A 209 42.42 26.18 -13.36
N ARG A 210 42.56 25.69 -14.60
CA ARG A 210 43.87 25.60 -15.28
C ARG A 210 44.52 26.97 -15.49
N LYS A 211 43.71 27.99 -15.79
CA LYS A 211 44.20 29.36 -16.00
C LYS A 211 44.70 30.00 -14.71
N GLU A 212 43.94 29.87 -13.62
CA GLU A 212 44.28 30.49 -12.34
C GLU A 212 45.38 29.73 -11.58
N PHE A 213 45.47 28.41 -11.79
CA PHE A 213 46.36 27.51 -11.03
C PHE A 213 47.17 26.53 -11.91
N PRO A 214 47.95 27.02 -12.90
CA PRO A 214 48.63 26.16 -13.87
C PRO A 214 49.65 25.20 -13.25
N GLN A 215 50.27 25.57 -12.12
CA GLN A 215 51.25 24.74 -11.42
C GLN A 215 50.68 23.44 -10.83
N PHE A 216 49.34 23.30 -10.75
CA PHE A 216 48.66 22.14 -10.18
C PHE A 216 47.95 21.27 -11.24
N GLU A 217 48.15 21.54 -12.54
CA GLU A 217 47.47 20.82 -13.63
C GLU A 217 47.72 19.30 -13.61
N GLU A 218 48.91 18.85 -13.23
CA GLU A 218 49.24 17.42 -13.11
C GLU A 218 48.60 16.73 -11.90
N ARG A 219 47.88 17.48 -11.05
CA ARG A 219 47.31 17.01 -9.77
C ARG A 219 45.82 17.21 -9.64
N VAL A 220 45.21 17.96 -10.57
CA VAL A 220 43.78 18.22 -10.61
C VAL A 220 43.23 17.80 -11.95
N PHE A 221 42.53 16.66 -11.95
CA PHE A 221 42.02 16.02 -13.15
C PHE A 221 40.55 16.33 -13.35
N PHE A 222 40.17 16.67 -14.58
CA PHE A 222 38.78 16.86 -14.99
C PHE A 222 38.45 15.83 -16.06
N ASP A 223 37.76 14.76 -15.67
CA ASP A 223 37.47 13.63 -16.56
C ASP A 223 36.18 13.83 -17.39
N GLY A 224 35.40 14.89 -17.10
CA GLY A 224 34.13 15.16 -17.78
C GLY A 224 33.05 14.11 -17.47
N TYR A 225 32.12 13.90 -18.41
CA TYR A 225 31.12 12.83 -18.30
C TYR A 225 31.74 11.50 -18.71
N VAL A 226 31.61 10.49 -17.85
CA VAL A 226 32.16 9.15 -18.05
C VAL A 226 31.04 8.10 -17.96
N SER A 227 31.31 6.89 -18.45
CA SER A 227 30.37 5.77 -18.36
C SER A 227 30.20 5.26 -16.91
N GLU A 228 29.12 4.51 -16.66
CA GLU A 228 28.87 3.89 -15.35
C GLU A 228 29.98 2.89 -14.93
N GLN A 229 30.61 2.21 -15.90
CA GLN A 229 31.73 1.33 -15.62
C GLN A 229 32.97 2.12 -15.20
N GLU A 230 33.26 3.23 -15.88
CA GLU A 230 34.39 4.09 -15.55
C GLU A 230 34.20 4.76 -14.20
N ILE A 231 33.01 5.31 -13.90
CA ILE A 231 32.78 5.97 -12.60
C ILE A 231 32.95 4.98 -11.44
N GLN A 232 32.50 3.72 -11.61
CA GLN A 232 32.71 2.69 -10.60
C GLN A 232 34.20 2.39 -10.39
N GLN A 233 35.00 2.37 -11.45
CA GLN A 233 36.46 2.22 -11.33
C GLN A 233 37.07 3.42 -10.59
N LYS A 234 36.58 4.64 -10.83
CA LYS A 234 37.07 5.85 -10.13
C LYS A 234 36.72 5.82 -8.65
N TYR A 235 35.52 5.39 -8.28
CA TYR A 235 35.17 5.12 -6.89
C TYR A 235 36.13 4.08 -6.26
N ASN A 236 36.40 2.97 -6.94
CA ASN A 236 37.32 1.94 -6.43
C ASN A 236 38.77 2.44 -6.24
N GLN A 237 39.19 3.43 -7.04
CA GLN A 237 40.53 4.02 -6.99
C GLN A 237 40.66 5.19 -6.00
N ALA A 238 39.55 5.83 -5.64
CA ALA A 238 39.52 7.00 -4.76
C ALA A 238 39.77 6.64 -3.29
N ASP A 239 40.34 7.55 -2.52
CA ASP A 239 40.59 7.40 -1.08
C ASP A 239 39.51 8.00 -0.20
N PHE A 240 38.84 9.03 -0.69
CA PHE A 240 37.67 9.65 -0.08
C PHE A 240 36.92 10.46 -1.13
N VAL A 241 35.66 10.80 -0.82
CA VAL A 241 34.79 11.56 -1.72
C VAL A 241 34.48 12.92 -1.10
N LEU A 242 34.59 13.97 -1.89
CA LEU A 242 34.22 15.33 -1.49
C LEU A 242 32.92 15.71 -2.19
N ILE A 243 31.92 16.08 -1.38
CA ILE A 243 30.60 16.50 -1.84
C ILE A 243 30.34 17.89 -1.27
N PRO A 244 30.87 18.97 -1.89
CA PRO A 244 30.73 20.33 -1.37
C PRO A 244 29.37 20.95 -1.74
N SER A 245 28.33 20.14 -1.88
CA SER A 245 27.02 20.60 -2.33
C SER A 245 26.43 21.62 -1.37
N LEU A 246 25.95 22.74 -1.92
CA LEU A 246 25.20 23.75 -1.17
C LEU A 246 23.74 23.34 -0.98
N TYR A 247 23.24 22.45 -1.83
CA TYR A 247 21.92 21.84 -1.71
C TYR A 247 21.87 20.50 -2.45
N GLU A 248 21.37 19.44 -1.79
CA GLU A 248 20.98 18.17 -2.39
C GLU A 248 19.59 17.77 -1.91
N SER A 249 18.67 17.43 -2.83
CA SER A 249 17.35 16.92 -2.43
C SER A 249 17.44 15.57 -1.73
N PHE A 250 18.28 14.66 -2.22
CA PHE A 250 18.67 13.44 -1.52
C PHE A 250 20.17 13.16 -1.70
N GLY A 251 20.65 13.19 -2.94
CA GLY A 251 22.09 13.06 -3.25
C GLY A 251 22.53 11.61 -3.36
N LEU A 252 22.21 10.96 -4.49
CA LEU A 252 22.65 9.58 -4.79
C LEU A 252 24.17 9.38 -4.67
N VAL A 253 24.95 10.43 -4.90
CA VAL A 253 26.40 10.44 -4.73
C VAL A 253 26.86 10.05 -3.31
N TYR A 254 26.06 10.36 -2.27
CA TYR A 254 26.33 9.90 -0.91
C TYR A 254 26.25 8.38 -0.82
N LEU A 255 25.19 7.80 -1.40
CA LEU A 255 24.98 6.36 -1.40
C LEU A 255 25.99 5.63 -2.27
N GLU A 256 26.35 6.21 -3.42
CA GLU A 256 27.40 5.67 -4.29
C GLU A 256 28.74 5.59 -3.54
N ALA A 257 29.10 6.62 -2.77
CA ALA A 257 30.31 6.66 -1.96
C ALA A 257 30.26 5.67 -0.77
N MET A 258 29.14 5.62 -0.04
CA MET A 258 28.93 4.64 1.04
C MET A 258 29.03 3.19 0.52
N ARG A 259 28.36 2.92 -0.60
CA ARG A 259 28.37 1.61 -1.29
C ARG A 259 29.76 1.25 -1.81
N ALA A 260 30.56 2.23 -2.21
CA ALA A 260 31.97 2.07 -2.57
C ALA A 260 32.91 1.96 -1.36
N LYS A 261 32.40 2.03 -0.13
CA LYS A 261 33.17 2.03 1.12
C LYS A 261 34.20 3.14 1.15
N LEU A 262 33.77 4.37 0.87
CA LEU A 262 34.62 5.55 0.94
C LEU A 262 34.13 6.50 2.01
N PRO A 263 35.04 7.10 2.78
CA PRO A 263 34.66 8.18 3.69
C PRO A 263 34.32 9.43 2.88
N ILE A 264 33.36 10.19 3.39
CA ILE A 264 32.80 11.36 2.71
C ILE A 264 33.15 12.62 3.49
N VAL A 265 33.46 13.72 2.80
CA VAL A 265 33.42 15.07 3.38
C VAL A 265 32.31 15.84 2.69
N THR A 266 31.41 16.46 3.45
CA THR A 266 30.28 17.20 2.89
C THR A 266 29.88 18.37 3.77
N PHE A 267 29.24 19.38 3.19
CA PHE A 267 28.56 20.40 3.97
C PHE A 267 27.30 19.83 4.62
N LYS A 268 26.90 20.40 5.76
CA LYS A 268 25.58 20.21 6.39
C LYS A 268 24.53 20.95 5.57
N SER A 269 24.07 20.34 4.49
CA SER A 269 23.09 20.91 3.58
C SER A 269 22.09 19.88 3.05
N GLY A 270 20.84 20.31 2.85
CA GLY A 270 19.76 19.46 2.31
C GLY A 270 19.64 18.11 3.02
N ALA A 271 19.57 17.02 2.25
CA ALA A 271 19.48 15.67 2.80
C ALA A 271 20.75 15.15 3.51
N ALA A 272 21.89 15.85 3.45
CA ALA A 272 23.12 15.37 4.08
C ALA A 272 22.93 15.19 5.60
N VAL A 273 22.22 16.10 6.28
CA VAL A 273 21.98 16.02 7.73
C VAL A 273 20.99 14.91 8.13
N GLU A 274 20.22 14.40 7.17
CA GLU A 274 19.30 13.27 7.37
C GLU A 274 19.97 11.93 7.09
N ILE A 275 20.83 11.91 6.07
CA ILE A 275 21.66 10.77 5.70
C ILE A 275 22.74 10.53 6.76
N PHE A 276 23.38 11.58 7.27
CA PHE A 276 24.43 11.53 8.29
C PHE A 276 23.95 12.23 9.56
N ARG A 277 23.35 11.46 10.47
CA ARG A 277 22.79 11.91 11.76
C ARG A 277 23.85 11.98 12.86
N GLN A 278 24.92 11.20 12.73
CA GLN A 278 26.01 11.03 13.70
C GLN A 278 27.40 11.16 13.05
N ASP A 279 27.51 12.02 12.04
CA ASP A 279 28.76 12.35 11.32
C ASP A 279 29.60 11.10 10.98
N GLU A 280 30.73 10.90 11.66
CA GLU A 280 31.72 9.84 11.40
C GLU A 280 31.10 8.44 11.55
N GLN A 281 30.15 8.27 12.47
CA GLN A 281 29.44 7.01 12.71
C GLN A 281 28.43 6.66 11.62
N ASP A 282 28.10 7.60 10.75
CA ASP A 282 27.26 7.39 9.57
C ASP A 282 28.06 7.43 8.26
N GLY A 283 29.38 7.63 8.33
CA GLY A 283 30.29 7.56 7.18
C GLY A 283 30.69 8.90 6.56
N ALA A 284 30.51 10.03 7.25
CA ALA A 284 30.94 11.33 6.75
C ALA A 284 31.58 12.27 7.80
N LEU A 285 32.40 13.20 7.33
CA LEU A 285 32.78 14.40 8.06
C LEU A 285 31.89 15.55 7.60
N LEU A 286 30.96 15.97 8.46
CA LEU A 286 30.01 17.05 8.21
C LEU A 286 30.59 18.41 8.62
N VAL A 287 30.55 19.37 7.71
CA VAL A 287 31.10 20.72 7.89
C VAL A 287 29.99 21.76 7.75
N GLU A 288 30.02 22.84 8.53
CA GLU A 288 29.06 23.93 8.38
C GLU A 288 29.14 24.54 6.97
N GLN A 289 27.98 24.86 6.39
CA GLN A 289 27.91 25.40 5.04
C GLN A 289 28.68 26.73 4.96
N GLY A 290 29.67 26.80 4.06
CA GLY A 290 30.51 27.98 3.88
C GLY A 290 31.79 28.01 4.73
N ASP A 291 31.98 27.09 5.69
CA ASP A 291 33.23 26.95 6.44
C ASP A 291 34.29 26.18 5.60
N LEU A 292 34.93 26.90 4.68
CA LEU A 292 35.97 26.31 3.81
C LEU A 292 37.21 25.89 4.60
N ASP A 293 37.56 26.59 5.67
CA ASP A 293 38.67 26.22 6.53
C ASP A 293 38.36 24.90 7.28
N GLY A 294 37.11 24.73 7.74
CA GLY A 294 36.63 23.47 8.30
C GLY A 294 36.64 22.34 7.30
N TYR A 295 36.28 22.63 6.05
CA TYR A 295 36.32 21.65 4.95
C TYR A 295 37.76 21.22 4.65
N ALA A 296 38.71 22.16 4.62
CA ALA A 296 40.13 21.87 4.47
C ALA A 296 40.66 21.01 5.64
N ARG A 297 40.34 21.36 6.89
CA ARG A 297 40.72 20.56 8.07
C ARG A 297 40.17 19.13 8.01
N ALA A 298 38.94 18.95 7.53
CA ALA A 298 38.35 17.62 7.35
C ALA A 298 39.11 16.79 6.30
N ILE A 299 39.52 17.41 5.18
CA ILE A 299 40.37 16.76 4.17
C ILE A 299 41.73 16.38 4.77
N GLU A 300 42.38 17.28 5.50
CA GLU A 300 43.67 17.03 6.15
C GLU A 300 43.59 15.86 7.16
N ARG A 301 42.50 15.74 7.92
CA ARG A 301 42.27 14.57 8.80
C ARG A 301 42.27 13.26 8.01
N LEU A 302 41.54 13.19 6.90
CA LEU A 302 41.49 11.96 6.09
C LEU A 302 42.82 11.64 5.41
N ILE A 303 43.64 12.65 5.09
CA ILE A 303 44.99 12.46 4.56
C ILE A 303 45.91 11.88 5.64
N ASN A 304 45.92 12.49 6.82
CA ASN A 304 46.88 12.18 7.89
C ASN A 304 46.50 10.93 8.71
N GLU A 305 45.23 10.52 8.72
CA GLU A 305 44.73 9.41 9.53
C GLU A 305 44.14 8.27 8.67
N PRO A 306 44.96 7.34 8.13
CA PRO A 306 44.46 6.22 7.34
C PRO A 306 43.45 5.32 8.07
N ALA A 307 43.62 5.13 9.38
CA ALA A 307 42.69 4.35 10.19
C ALA A 307 41.30 5.01 10.29
N LEU A 308 41.26 6.35 10.34
CA LEU A 308 40.00 7.10 10.33
C LEU A 308 39.24 6.88 9.03
N ARG A 309 39.94 6.85 7.88
CA ARG A 309 39.33 6.54 6.57
C ARG A 309 38.63 5.18 6.57
N GLU A 310 39.28 4.15 7.13
CA GLU A 310 38.72 2.81 7.20
C GLU A 310 37.50 2.76 8.12
N THR A 311 37.56 3.40 9.29
CA THR A 311 36.45 3.46 10.25
C THR A 311 35.21 4.14 9.65
N ILE A 312 35.38 5.33 9.07
CA ILE A 312 34.28 6.10 8.46
C ILE A 312 33.72 5.34 7.24
N ALA A 313 34.58 4.78 6.38
CA ALA A 313 34.15 3.99 5.24
C ALA A 313 33.28 2.78 5.64
N GLN A 314 33.69 2.07 6.69
CA GLN A 314 32.97 0.90 7.18
C GLN A 314 31.61 1.29 7.77
N ALA A 315 31.57 2.37 8.56
CA ALA A 315 30.33 2.91 9.12
C ALA A 315 29.33 3.31 8.03
N GLY A 316 29.77 4.03 6.99
CA GLY A 316 28.94 4.39 5.85
C GLY A 316 28.41 3.17 5.08
N ALA A 317 29.23 2.13 4.90
CA ALA A 317 28.82 0.90 4.22
C ALA A 317 27.76 0.12 5.01
N GLU A 318 27.92 0.01 6.34
CA GLU A 318 26.93 -0.64 7.22
C GLU A 318 25.59 0.09 7.20
N ARG A 319 25.64 1.43 7.26
CA ARG A 319 24.46 2.27 7.16
C ARG A 319 23.76 2.13 5.81
N PHE A 320 24.51 2.10 4.71
CA PHE A 320 23.96 1.88 3.37
C PHE A 320 23.15 0.58 3.28
N GLU A 321 23.72 -0.53 3.75
CA GLU A 321 23.03 -1.83 3.73
C GLU A 321 21.79 -1.86 4.63
N ALA A 322 21.81 -1.12 5.75
CA ALA A 322 20.69 -1.07 6.69
C ALA A 322 19.51 -0.20 6.20
N GLU A 323 19.79 0.98 5.64
CA GLU A 323 18.77 2.02 5.38
C GLU A 323 18.57 2.35 3.89
N PHE A 324 19.57 2.14 3.02
CA PHE A 324 19.61 2.73 1.67
C PHE A 324 19.70 1.72 0.52
N GLY A 325 19.39 0.44 0.79
CA GLY A 325 19.27 -0.58 -0.25
C GLY A 325 17.99 -0.42 -1.09
N ALA A 326 18.05 -0.72 -2.38
CA ALA A 326 16.88 -0.66 -3.29
C ALA A 326 15.67 -1.46 -2.79
N LYS A 327 15.90 -2.60 -2.12
CA LYS A 327 14.83 -3.41 -1.51
C LYS A 327 14.13 -2.67 -0.36
N LYS A 328 14.89 -1.93 0.45
CA LYS A 328 14.36 -1.14 1.57
C LYS A 328 13.48 0.01 1.06
N MET A 329 13.97 0.74 0.05
CA MET A 329 13.18 1.76 -0.65
C MET A 329 11.86 1.18 -1.16
N ALA A 330 11.92 0.09 -1.94
CA ALA A 330 10.72 -0.53 -2.52
C ALA A 330 9.71 -0.99 -1.46
N GLN A 331 10.19 -1.55 -0.35
CA GLN A 331 9.33 -1.96 0.76
C GLN A 331 8.62 -0.75 1.40
N THR A 332 9.37 0.31 1.73
CA THR A 332 8.80 1.51 2.36
C THR A 332 7.81 2.22 1.43
N THR A 333 8.10 2.28 0.13
CA THR A 333 7.17 2.80 -0.88
C THR A 333 5.88 1.95 -0.96
N ALA A 334 6.00 0.62 -0.99
CA ALA A 334 4.83 -0.27 -1.04
C ALA A 334 3.96 -0.16 0.22
N GLU A 335 4.56 -0.11 1.40
CA GLU A 335 3.86 0.10 2.68
C GLU A 335 3.08 1.42 2.68
N PHE A 336 3.68 2.50 2.15
CA PHE A 336 3.00 3.77 1.99
C PHE A 336 1.82 3.68 1.02
N TYR A 337 2.00 3.08 -0.16
CA TYR A 337 0.93 2.88 -1.13
C TYR A 337 -0.25 2.08 -0.56
N GLU A 338 0.02 0.98 0.14
CA GLU A 338 -1.01 0.18 0.80
C GLU A 338 -1.81 1.01 1.80
N SER A 339 -1.15 1.91 2.53
CA SER A 339 -1.83 2.81 3.47
C SER A 339 -2.82 3.74 2.76
N ILE A 340 -2.45 4.30 1.61
CA ILE A 340 -3.31 5.17 0.80
C ILE A 340 -4.50 4.38 0.24
N ILE A 341 -4.23 3.19 -0.33
CA ILE A 341 -5.28 2.31 -0.87
C ILE A 341 -6.31 1.97 0.23
N ARG A 342 -5.85 1.62 1.43
CA ARG A 342 -6.75 1.31 2.56
C ARG A 342 -7.58 2.52 2.97
N GLN A 343 -6.99 3.72 3.03
CA GLN A 343 -7.71 4.94 3.37
C GLN A 343 -8.78 5.28 2.32
N GLU A 344 -8.47 5.17 1.04
CA GLU A 344 -9.43 5.46 -0.04
C GLU A 344 -10.53 4.40 -0.12
N LYS A 345 -10.22 3.11 0.12
CA LYS A 345 -11.25 2.07 0.29
C LYS A 345 -12.18 2.40 1.46
N LYS A 346 -11.66 2.89 2.60
CA LYS A 346 -12.48 3.34 3.74
C LYS A 346 -13.36 4.54 3.40
N ARG A 347 -12.84 5.54 2.68
CA ARG A 347 -13.63 6.72 2.25
C ARG A 347 -14.74 6.36 1.27
N ASN A 348 -14.55 5.30 0.49
CA ASN A 348 -15.53 4.82 -0.49
C ASN A 348 -16.50 3.76 0.09
N LEU A 349 -16.40 3.41 1.38
CA LEU A 349 -17.45 2.61 2.02
C LEU A 349 -18.75 3.41 2.02
N PRO A 350 -19.89 2.79 1.69
CA PRO A 350 -21.16 3.50 1.72
C PRO A 350 -21.45 4.00 3.14
N ASP A 351 -21.69 5.31 3.27
CA ASP A 351 -22.17 5.92 4.51
C ASP A 351 -23.52 5.31 4.90
N GLY A 352 -23.66 4.88 6.15
CA GLY A 352 -24.94 4.44 6.71
C GLY A 352 -24.88 3.24 7.63
N GLN A 353 -25.81 3.18 8.57
CA GLN A 353 -26.00 2.05 9.48
C GLN A 353 -26.35 0.78 8.70
N VAL A 354 -25.75 -0.35 9.05
CA VAL A 354 -26.14 -1.67 8.56
C VAL A 354 -26.95 -2.40 9.62
N TYR A 355 -28.06 -3.02 9.23
CA TYR A 355 -28.82 -3.94 10.07
C TYR A 355 -28.81 -5.35 9.47
N GLN A 356 -28.38 -6.33 10.26
CA GLN A 356 -28.53 -7.74 9.94
C GLN A 356 -29.85 -8.25 10.51
N VAL A 357 -30.78 -8.68 9.66
CA VAL A 357 -32.14 -9.09 10.08
C VAL A 357 -32.24 -10.60 10.16
N MET A 358 -32.73 -11.10 11.29
CA MET A 358 -32.89 -12.53 11.57
C MET A 358 -34.28 -12.84 12.15
N GLU A 359 -34.83 -14.01 11.82
CA GLU A 359 -36.04 -14.49 12.50
C GLU A 359 -35.73 -15.00 13.91
N ALA A 360 -34.63 -15.72 14.09
CA ALA A 360 -34.15 -16.17 15.40
C ALA A 360 -32.62 -16.16 15.43
N LEU A 361 -32.05 -15.76 16.56
CA LEU A 361 -30.62 -15.89 16.86
C LEU A 361 -30.45 -16.96 17.95
N ASP A 362 -30.03 -18.16 17.56
CA ASP A 362 -29.89 -19.31 18.44
C ASP A 362 -28.42 -19.58 18.79
N TYR A 363 -28.20 -20.18 19.97
CA TYR A 363 -26.85 -20.57 20.40
C TYR A 363 -26.44 -21.89 19.74
N GLY A 364 -25.27 -21.92 19.11
CA GLY A 364 -24.69 -23.13 18.54
C GLY A 364 -25.22 -23.54 17.16
N ASP A 365 -26.03 -22.70 16.50
CA ASP A 365 -26.37 -22.89 15.09
C ASP A 365 -25.45 -22.11 14.15
N ALA A 366 -25.32 -22.60 12.92
CA ALA A 366 -24.38 -22.06 11.94
C ALA A 366 -24.78 -20.65 11.47
N VAL A 367 -26.07 -20.38 11.26
CA VAL A 367 -26.53 -19.10 10.70
C VAL A 367 -26.31 -17.99 11.71
N SER A 368 -26.66 -18.21 12.98
CA SER A 368 -26.42 -17.22 14.04
C SER A 368 -24.92 -16.96 14.27
N THR A 369 -24.09 -18.01 14.18
CA THR A 369 -22.63 -17.87 14.29
C THR A 369 -22.08 -16.98 13.16
N ILE A 370 -22.51 -17.23 11.92
CA ILE A 370 -22.14 -16.41 10.75
C ILE A 370 -22.57 -14.96 10.94
N THR A 371 -23.81 -14.71 11.38
CA THR A 371 -24.31 -13.33 11.57
C THR A 371 -23.52 -12.57 12.64
N ILE A 372 -23.18 -13.22 13.76
CA ILE A 372 -22.36 -12.60 14.82
C ILE A 372 -20.96 -12.27 14.30
N GLN A 373 -20.30 -13.22 13.63
CA GLN A 373 -18.97 -13.01 13.06
C GLN A 373 -18.96 -11.91 12.00
N ASN A 374 -19.96 -11.88 11.11
CA ASN A 374 -20.10 -10.81 10.13
C ASN A 374 -20.23 -9.44 10.83
N ALA A 375 -20.93 -9.35 11.96
CA ALA A 375 -21.05 -8.11 12.71
C ALA A 375 -19.69 -7.64 13.25
N GLU A 376 -18.88 -8.54 13.78
CA GLU A 376 -17.52 -8.22 14.26
C GLU A 376 -16.59 -7.82 13.11
N ILE A 377 -16.59 -8.57 11.99
CA ILE A 377 -15.80 -8.24 10.79
C ILE A 377 -16.20 -6.87 10.26
N LEU A 378 -17.50 -6.60 10.13
CA LEU A 378 -18.00 -5.31 9.66
C LEU A 378 -17.62 -4.17 10.61
N LYS A 379 -17.57 -4.41 11.93
CA LYS A 379 -17.07 -3.46 12.91
C LYS A 379 -15.57 -3.18 12.75
N GLU A 380 -14.74 -4.18 12.48
CA GLU A 380 -13.31 -4.01 12.17
C GLU A 380 -13.09 -3.19 10.87
N LEU A 381 -14.03 -3.29 9.94
CA LEU A 381 -14.07 -2.50 8.71
C LEU A 381 -14.65 -1.09 8.92
N ASN A 382 -14.87 -0.64 10.16
CA ASN A 382 -15.50 0.63 10.51
C ASN A 382 -16.93 0.81 9.94
N GLN A 383 -17.66 -0.28 9.70
CA GLN A 383 -19.05 -0.28 9.24
C GLN A 383 -19.92 -1.12 10.20
N PRO A 384 -20.10 -0.68 11.46
CA PRO A 384 -20.74 -1.50 12.49
C PRO A 384 -22.16 -1.93 12.07
N ALA A 385 -22.44 -3.23 12.20
CA ALA A 385 -23.73 -3.81 11.85
C ALA A 385 -24.46 -4.31 13.11
N GLU A 386 -25.67 -3.79 13.36
CA GLU A 386 -26.51 -4.26 14.47
C GLU A 386 -27.38 -5.46 14.03
N ILE A 387 -27.59 -6.43 14.93
CA ILE A 387 -28.40 -7.62 14.64
C ILE A 387 -29.83 -7.42 15.14
N LEU A 388 -30.78 -7.34 14.21
CA LEU A 388 -32.21 -7.22 14.49
C LEU A 388 -32.88 -8.60 14.44
N ALA A 389 -33.06 -9.24 15.59
CA ALA A 389 -33.66 -10.55 15.70
C ALA A 389 -35.07 -10.51 16.33
N ARG A 390 -36.00 -11.36 15.88
CA ARG A 390 -37.31 -11.49 16.53
C ARG A 390 -37.22 -12.32 17.81
N TYR A 391 -36.44 -13.39 17.78
CA TYR A 391 -36.16 -14.26 18.92
C TYR A 391 -34.65 -14.35 19.13
N ALA A 392 -34.22 -14.46 20.39
CA ALA A 392 -32.82 -14.69 20.72
C ALA A 392 -32.72 -15.63 21.90
N HIS A 393 -31.88 -16.65 21.79
CA HIS A 393 -31.53 -17.51 22.91
C HIS A 393 -30.76 -16.70 23.96
N GLY A 394 -31.00 -16.94 25.27
CA GLY A 394 -30.42 -16.12 26.35
C GLY A 394 -28.89 -15.98 26.29
N ALA A 395 -28.20 -17.04 25.87
CA ALA A 395 -26.74 -17.04 25.71
C ALA A 395 -26.22 -16.07 24.63
N VAL A 396 -27.03 -15.68 23.64
CA VAL A 396 -26.66 -14.79 22.53
C VAL A 396 -27.53 -13.53 22.45
N GLN A 397 -28.46 -13.33 23.39
CA GLN A 397 -29.39 -12.20 23.38
C GLN A 397 -28.69 -10.84 23.42
N HIS A 398 -27.52 -10.76 24.06
CA HIS A 398 -26.73 -9.53 24.17
C HIS A 398 -26.18 -9.02 22.83
N TYR A 399 -26.16 -9.85 21.78
CA TYR A 399 -25.82 -9.44 20.43
C TYR A 399 -26.97 -8.75 19.68
N THR A 400 -28.20 -8.81 20.22
CA THR A 400 -29.40 -8.40 19.48
C THR A 400 -29.92 -7.03 19.89
N SER A 401 -30.51 -6.35 18.90
CA SER A 401 -31.23 -5.09 19.05
C SER A 401 -32.71 -5.23 18.67
N PRO A 402 -33.60 -4.37 19.19
CA PRO A 402 -35.02 -4.43 18.87
C PRO A 402 -35.30 -4.17 17.38
N ARG A 403 -36.10 -5.05 16.77
CA ARG A 403 -36.51 -4.96 15.35
C ARG A 403 -37.13 -3.63 14.91
N HIS A 404 -37.76 -2.89 15.84
CA HIS A 404 -38.36 -1.59 15.51
C HIS A 404 -37.33 -0.48 15.26
N LYS A 405 -36.04 -0.68 15.55
CA LYS A 405 -34.97 0.29 15.21
C LYS A 405 -34.89 0.63 13.72
N VAL A 406 -35.33 -0.27 12.83
CA VAL A 406 -35.39 0.03 11.40
C VAL A 406 -36.33 1.21 11.09
N LEU A 407 -37.34 1.45 11.93
CA LEU A 407 -38.28 2.57 11.78
C LEU A 407 -37.63 3.93 12.06
N THR A 408 -36.61 3.98 12.91
CA THR A 408 -35.92 5.22 13.29
C THR A 408 -34.80 5.58 12.31
N ASN A 409 -34.40 4.66 11.44
CA ASN A 409 -33.40 4.91 10.41
C ASN A 409 -33.74 4.15 9.10
N PRO A 410 -34.70 4.66 8.30
CA PRO A 410 -35.09 4.01 7.05
C PRO A 410 -34.00 4.05 5.96
N GLN A 411 -33.00 4.94 6.08
CA GLN A 411 -31.87 5.01 5.12
C GLN A 411 -30.82 3.91 5.35
N ALA A 412 -30.91 3.17 6.46
CA ALA A 412 -30.01 2.06 6.77
C ALA A 412 -30.02 0.99 5.67
N HIS A 413 -28.90 0.28 5.55
CA HIS A 413 -28.77 -0.87 4.67
C HIS A 413 -29.17 -2.16 5.41
N LEU A 414 -29.71 -3.14 4.69
CA LEU A 414 -30.10 -4.43 5.26
C LEU A 414 -29.28 -5.59 4.70
N ILE A 415 -28.88 -6.49 5.61
CA ILE A 415 -28.49 -7.86 5.28
C ILE A 415 -29.56 -8.76 5.87
N PHE A 416 -30.41 -9.35 5.02
CA PHE A 416 -31.55 -10.15 5.47
C PHE A 416 -31.20 -11.63 5.38
N HIS A 417 -31.01 -12.28 6.54
CA HIS A 417 -30.71 -13.70 6.60
C HIS A 417 -31.99 -14.53 6.41
N TYR A 418 -31.97 -15.48 5.47
CA TYR A 418 -33.15 -16.25 5.08
C TYR A 418 -32.84 -17.75 4.95
N TRP A 419 -33.44 -18.54 5.84
CA TRP A 419 -33.33 -20.01 5.88
C TRP A 419 -34.69 -20.70 6.09
N HIS A 420 -35.73 -19.91 6.36
CA HIS A 420 -37.08 -20.34 6.66
C HIS A 420 -38.05 -19.15 6.52
N TYR A 421 -39.36 -19.38 6.59
CA TYR A 421 -40.35 -18.31 6.66
C TYR A 421 -40.00 -17.30 7.76
N SER A 422 -40.02 -16.02 7.42
CA SER A 422 -39.67 -14.91 8.31
C SER A 422 -40.86 -13.97 8.52
N ASN A 423 -41.13 -13.61 9.77
CA ASN A 423 -42.09 -12.57 10.14
C ASN A 423 -41.44 -11.18 10.22
N SER A 424 -40.22 -11.05 9.70
CA SER A 424 -39.48 -9.79 9.66
C SER A 424 -39.47 -9.16 8.26
N THR A 425 -40.18 -9.74 7.28
CA THR A 425 -40.26 -9.20 5.91
C THR A 425 -41.00 -7.87 5.80
N TRP A 426 -41.74 -7.44 6.84
CA TRP A 426 -42.37 -6.12 6.89
C TRP A 426 -41.35 -4.96 6.86
N MET A 427 -40.08 -5.23 7.18
CA MET A 427 -39.00 -4.22 7.13
C MET A 427 -38.55 -3.90 5.70
N LEU A 428 -38.73 -4.84 4.76
CA LEU A 428 -38.27 -4.70 3.38
C LEU A 428 -38.88 -3.48 2.66
N PRO A 429 -40.20 -3.22 2.72
CA PRO A 429 -40.78 -2.04 2.09
C PRO A 429 -40.46 -0.71 2.80
N ILE A 430 -40.06 -0.74 4.08
CA ILE A 430 -39.77 0.47 4.87
C ILE A 430 -38.33 0.95 4.64
N THR A 431 -37.42 0.02 4.40
CA THR A 431 -36.01 0.30 4.19
C THR A 431 -35.80 0.94 2.81
N GLN A 432 -35.14 2.10 2.79
CA GLN A 432 -34.79 2.86 1.59
C GLN A 432 -33.33 2.63 1.15
N GLY A 433 -32.46 2.21 2.07
CA GLY A 433 -31.09 1.81 1.74
C GLY A 433 -31.01 0.49 0.96
N ARG A 434 -29.78 0.12 0.56
CA ARG A 434 -29.49 -1.13 -0.16
C ARG A 434 -29.83 -2.37 0.66
N LYS A 435 -30.29 -3.42 -0.02
CA LYS A 435 -30.76 -4.67 0.61
C LYS A 435 -30.02 -5.87 0.02
N ALA A 436 -29.36 -6.63 0.87
CA ALA A 436 -28.78 -7.92 0.53
C ALA A 436 -29.63 -9.06 1.10
N LEU A 437 -29.90 -10.10 0.31
CA LEU A 437 -30.48 -11.35 0.78
C LEU A 437 -29.36 -12.34 1.06
N TYR A 438 -29.12 -12.67 2.32
CA TYR A 438 -28.21 -13.75 2.71
C TYR A 438 -29.00 -15.05 2.84
N TYR A 439 -28.94 -15.88 1.81
CA TYR A 439 -29.73 -17.09 1.70
C TYR A 439 -28.96 -18.35 2.11
N HIS A 440 -29.43 -19.01 3.18
CA HIS A 440 -28.80 -20.20 3.76
C HIS A 440 -29.49 -21.52 3.38
N ASN A 441 -30.25 -21.51 2.28
CA ASN A 441 -31.17 -22.56 1.85
C ASN A 441 -32.33 -22.85 2.83
N ILE A 442 -33.46 -23.27 2.28
CA ILE A 442 -34.57 -23.84 3.07
C ILE A 442 -34.49 -25.36 2.94
N THR A 443 -34.42 -26.09 4.05
CA THR A 443 -34.40 -27.56 3.99
C THR A 443 -35.68 -28.07 3.30
N PRO A 444 -35.60 -28.93 2.27
CA PRO A 444 -36.77 -29.39 1.53
C PRO A 444 -37.83 -30.06 2.41
N ALA A 445 -39.11 -29.75 2.15
CA ALA A 445 -40.24 -30.22 2.97
C ALA A 445 -40.35 -31.75 3.06
N LYS A 446 -39.83 -32.49 2.07
CA LYS A 446 -39.83 -33.97 2.04
C LYS A 446 -39.07 -34.63 3.20
N PHE A 447 -38.22 -33.88 3.90
CA PHE A 447 -37.47 -34.39 5.05
C PHE A 447 -38.21 -34.23 6.39
N PHE A 448 -39.39 -33.62 6.37
CA PHE A 448 -40.20 -33.38 7.56
C PHE A 448 -41.56 -34.05 7.41
N ASP A 449 -42.10 -34.53 8.52
CA ASP A 449 -43.45 -35.09 8.59
C ASP A 449 -44.47 -34.13 7.92
N PRO A 450 -45.22 -34.57 6.90
CA PRO A 450 -46.26 -33.77 6.24
C PRO A 450 -47.28 -33.14 7.19
N ALA A 451 -47.55 -33.76 8.35
CA ALA A 451 -48.46 -33.23 9.38
C ALA A 451 -47.81 -32.20 10.30
N SER A 452 -46.48 -32.03 10.26
CA SER A 452 -45.76 -31.12 11.16
C SER A 452 -45.96 -29.64 10.81
N LYS A 453 -45.95 -28.78 11.84
CA LYS A 453 -45.94 -27.32 11.67
C LYS A 453 -44.72 -26.87 10.83
N THR A 454 -43.57 -27.51 11.00
CA THR A 454 -42.34 -27.23 10.25
C THR A 454 -42.53 -27.43 8.76
N HIS A 455 -43.15 -28.54 8.35
CA HIS A 455 -43.45 -28.81 6.94
C HIS A 455 -44.34 -27.72 6.33
N ALA A 456 -45.39 -27.30 7.05
CA ALA A 456 -46.28 -26.22 6.60
C ALA A 456 -45.53 -24.88 6.47
N MET A 457 -44.63 -24.58 7.41
CA MET A 457 -43.86 -23.34 7.38
C MET A 457 -42.78 -23.31 6.30
N ILE A 458 -42.16 -24.45 5.96
CA ILE A 458 -41.24 -24.56 4.83
C ILE A 458 -41.94 -24.19 3.52
N LYS A 459 -43.15 -24.72 3.29
CA LYS A 459 -43.96 -24.35 2.11
C LYS A 459 -44.26 -22.85 2.07
N LYS A 460 -44.65 -22.26 3.22
CA LYS A 460 -44.83 -20.81 3.34
C LYS A 460 -43.55 -20.03 3.09
N GLY A 461 -42.39 -20.55 3.51
CA GLY A 461 -41.08 -19.94 3.27
C GLY A 461 -40.77 -19.85 1.77
N TYR A 462 -40.93 -20.94 1.02
CA TYR A 462 -40.76 -20.91 -0.43
C TYR A 462 -41.76 -19.98 -1.13
N GLN A 463 -43.03 -19.97 -0.70
CA GLN A 463 -44.04 -19.03 -1.22
C GLN A 463 -43.73 -17.57 -0.89
N GLN A 464 -43.14 -17.30 0.28
CA GLN A 464 -42.72 -15.96 0.69
C GLN A 464 -41.49 -15.52 -0.11
N LEU A 465 -40.50 -16.41 -0.30
CA LEU A 465 -39.29 -16.15 -1.08
C LEU A 465 -39.64 -15.67 -2.49
N ALA A 466 -40.59 -16.34 -3.15
CA ALA A 466 -41.10 -15.93 -4.47
C ALA A 466 -41.70 -14.51 -4.52
N LYS A 467 -42.12 -13.95 -3.38
CA LYS A 467 -42.69 -12.59 -3.27
C LYS A 467 -41.68 -11.53 -2.90
N ILE A 468 -40.56 -11.92 -2.28
CA ILE A 468 -39.58 -10.98 -1.71
C ILE A 468 -38.24 -10.97 -2.42
N ALA A 469 -37.89 -12.03 -3.18
CA ALA A 469 -36.57 -12.19 -3.78
C ALA A 469 -36.18 -11.00 -4.68
N ASP A 470 -37.14 -10.44 -5.43
CA ASP A 470 -36.91 -9.29 -6.30
C ASP A 470 -36.71 -7.94 -5.58
N GLN A 471 -36.91 -7.89 -4.25
CA GLN A 471 -36.72 -6.67 -3.46
C GLN A 471 -35.26 -6.44 -3.04
N PHE A 472 -34.34 -7.35 -3.37
CA PHE A 472 -32.94 -7.31 -2.96
C PHE A 472 -32.02 -6.88 -4.12
N ASP A 473 -31.05 -6.03 -3.80
CA ASP A 473 -30.02 -5.53 -4.72
C ASP A 473 -28.88 -6.55 -4.92
N LEU A 474 -28.60 -7.35 -3.88
CA LEU A 474 -27.47 -8.28 -3.81
C LEU A 474 -27.93 -9.63 -3.25
N LEU A 475 -27.44 -10.72 -3.83
CA LEU A 475 -27.63 -12.07 -3.31
C LEU A 475 -26.34 -12.55 -2.66
N ILE A 476 -26.44 -13.01 -1.42
CA ILE A 476 -25.34 -13.61 -0.69
C ILE A 476 -25.70 -15.06 -0.39
N GLY A 477 -24.75 -15.97 -0.57
CA GLY A 477 -24.94 -17.38 -0.22
C GLY A 477 -23.68 -17.98 0.37
N ASP A 478 -23.87 -19.04 1.17
CA ASP A 478 -22.74 -19.80 1.76
C ASP A 478 -21.91 -20.52 0.68
N SER A 479 -22.51 -20.73 -0.49
CA SER A 479 -21.92 -21.36 -1.67
C SER A 479 -22.62 -20.89 -2.96
N LEU A 480 -22.03 -21.19 -4.12
CA LEU A 480 -22.69 -20.97 -5.42
C LEU A 480 -24.03 -21.72 -5.53
N TYR A 481 -24.17 -22.87 -4.88
CA TYR A 481 -25.41 -23.64 -4.87
C TYR A 481 -26.56 -22.84 -4.21
N ASN A 482 -26.29 -22.14 -3.10
CA ASN A 482 -27.28 -21.29 -2.45
C ASN A 482 -27.82 -20.23 -3.42
N ILE A 483 -26.93 -19.55 -4.15
CA ILE A 483 -27.29 -18.47 -5.07
C ILE A 483 -28.08 -19.03 -6.27
N GLN A 484 -27.65 -20.16 -6.83
CA GLN A 484 -28.36 -20.82 -7.95
C GLN A 484 -29.80 -21.24 -7.58
N GLN A 485 -30.04 -21.61 -6.32
CA GLN A 485 -31.38 -21.93 -5.82
C GLN A 485 -32.33 -20.72 -5.81
N LEU A 486 -31.80 -19.49 -5.86
CA LEU A 486 -32.60 -18.27 -5.93
C LEU A 486 -33.03 -17.91 -7.35
N THR A 487 -32.31 -18.39 -8.38
CA THR A 487 -32.56 -18.05 -9.80
C THR A 487 -34.02 -18.21 -10.22
N PRO A 488 -34.76 -19.29 -9.84
CA PRO A 488 -36.17 -19.44 -10.22
C PRO A 488 -37.13 -18.40 -9.61
N TYR A 489 -36.70 -17.66 -8.58
CA TYR A 489 -37.52 -16.68 -7.86
C TYR A 489 -37.27 -15.23 -8.28
N LEU A 490 -36.34 -15.01 -9.21
CA LEU A 490 -35.93 -13.67 -9.65
C LEU A 490 -36.52 -13.37 -11.02
N SER A 491 -37.06 -12.17 -11.19
CA SER A 491 -37.52 -11.69 -12.50
C SER A 491 -36.36 -11.26 -13.41
N SER A 492 -35.20 -10.94 -12.84
CA SER A 492 -33.99 -10.55 -13.56
C SER A 492 -32.72 -10.97 -12.80
N PRO A 493 -31.57 -11.15 -13.48
CA PRO A 493 -30.31 -11.47 -12.82
C PRO A 493 -29.91 -10.42 -11.79
N ARG A 494 -29.40 -10.89 -10.64
CA ARG A 494 -28.83 -10.04 -9.58
C ARG A 494 -27.36 -10.37 -9.37
N PRO A 495 -26.53 -9.40 -8.94
CA PRO A 495 -25.17 -9.72 -8.51
C PRO A 495 -25.21 -10.72 -7.36
N GLY A 496 -24.33 -11.72 -7.43
CA GLY A 496 -24.22 -12.79 -6.44
C GLY A 496 -22.83 -12.79 -5.81
N LEU A 497 -22.78 -12.92 -4.48
CA LEU A 497 -21.55 -13.00 -3.70
C LEU A 497 -21.57 -14.28 -2.85
N VAL A 498 -20.50 -15.06 -2.93
CA VAL A 498 -20.31 -16.22 -2.05
C VAL A 498 -19.50 -15.79 -0.85
N ILE A 499 -20.06 -15.95 0.35
CA ILE A 499 -19.35 -15.76 1.61
C ILE A 499 -19.35 -17.10 2.32
N HIS A 500 -18.18 -17.71 2.46
CA HIS A 500 -18.07 -18.96 3.19
C HIS A 500 -18.19 -18.72 4.70
N PRO A 501 -18.87 -19.63 5.44
CA PRO A 501 -18.93 -19.55 6.89
C PRO A 501 -17.52 -19.47 7.49
N VAL A 502 -17.28 -18.45 8.30
CA VAL A 502 -15.97 -18.23 8.94
C VAL A 502 -15.89 -19.09 10.20
N ILE A 503 -14.75 -19.75 10.40
CA ILE A 503 -14.48 -20.51 11.62
C ILE A 503 -13.35 -19.80 12.35
N ASP A 504 -13.60 -19.44 13.62
CA ASP A 504 -12.58 -18.87 14.49
C ASP A 504 -11.64 -19.99 14.96
N VAL A 505 -10.57 -20.19 14.18
CA VAL A 505 -9.59 -21.25 14.40
C VAL A 505 -8.81 -21.03 15.69
N ASP A 506 -8.47 -19.77 16.01
CA ASP A 506 -7.69 -19.45 17.20
C ASP A 506 -8.48 -19.76 18.48
N LYS A 507 -9.78 -19.44 18.50
CA LYS A 507 -10.66 -19.83 19.61
C LYS A 507 -10.78 -21.34 19.77
N LEU A 508 -10.83 -22.09 18.66
CA LEU A 508 -10.86 -23.56 18.71
C LEU A 508 -9.55 -24.13 19.25
N LEU A 509 -8.41 -23.58 18.85
CA LEU A 509 -7.08 -24.02 19.32
C LEU A 509 -6.80 -23.61 20.77
N ALA A 510 -7.36 -22.49 21.22
CA ALA A 510 -7.24 -22.01 22.59
C ALA A 510 -8.17 -22.72 23.58
N ALA A 511 -9.16 -23.48 23.10
CA ALA A 511 -10.09 -24.20 23.96
C ALA A 511 -9.35 -25.29 24.77
N SER A 512 -9.48 -25.23 26.10
CA SER A 512 -8.89 -26.22 27.00
C SER A 512 -9.43 -27.62 26.74
N TYR A 513 -8.56 -28.63 26.78
CA TYR A 513 -8.98 -30.02 26.77
C TYR A 513 -9.85 -30.31 28.00
N ASP A 514 -11.05 -30.83 27.76
CA ASP A 514 -11.89 -31.36 28.83
C ASP A 514 -11.36 -32.73 29.27
N LEU A 515 -10.55 -32.72 30.33
CA LEU A 515 -9.95 -33.92 30.94
C LEU A 515 -11.00 -34.91 31.45
N SER A 516 -12.20 -34.43 31.80
CA SER A 516 -13.30 -35.30 32.24
C SER A 516 -13.87 -36.10 31.06
N LEU A 517 -14.09 -35.43 29.92
CA LEU A 517 -14.50 -36.06 28.67
C LEU A 517 -13.44 -37.05 28.15
N GLN A 518 -12.15 -36.74 28.30
CA GLN A 518 -11.07 -37.65 27.92
C GLN A 518 -11.10 -38.97 28.70
N THR A 519 -11.47 -38.89 29.98
CA THR A 519 -11.60 -40.05 30.87
C THR A 519 -12.85 -40.86 30.53
N GLU A 520 -13.97 -40.20 30.25
CA GLU A 520 -15.24 -40.83 29.85
C GLU A 520 -15.13 -41.55 28.49
N LEU A 521 -14.50 -40.90 27.50
CA LEU A 521 -14.34 -41.44 26.14
C LEU A 521 -13.24 -42.51 26.02
N GLN A 522 -12.42 -42.69 27.08
CA GLN A 522 -11.17 -43.47 27.05
C GLN A 522 -10.37 -43.29 25.76
N TRP A 523 -10.21 -42.04 25.31
CA TRP A 523 -9.90 -41.72 23.91
C TRP A 523 -8.59 -42.33 23.35
N ARG A 524 -7.66 -42.73 24.23
CA ARG A 524 -6.39 -43.39 23.86
C ARG A 524 -6.46 -44.92 23.82
N LYS A 525 -7.52 -45.52 24.35
CA LYS A 525 -7.69 -46.98 24.39
C LYS A 525 -8.53 -47.50 23.24
N HIS A 526 -9.56 -46.76 22.83
CA HIS A 526 -10.51 -47.20 21.81
C HIS A 526 -10.53 -46.27 20.59
N THR A 527 -10.95 -46.80 19.44
CA THR A 527 -11.20 -45.98 18.25
C THR A 527 -12.55 -45.28 18.37
N ASN A 528 -12.55 -43.96 18.55
CA ASN A 528 -13.77 -43.16 18.69
C ASN A 528 -14.12 -42.48 17.35
N ILE A 529 -15.25 -42.85 16.76
CA ILE A 529 -15.79 -42.26 15.54
C ILE A 529 -16.89 -41.28 15.92
N LEU A 530 -16.74 -40.01 15.53
CA LEU A 530 -17.67 -38.95 15.89
C LEU A 530 -18.48 -38.49 14.67
N PHE A 531 -19.80 -38.48 14.83
CA PHE A 531 -20.71 -37.65 14.06
C PHE A 531 -21.09 -36.42 14.90
N ALA A 532 -20.90 -35.22 14.36
CA ALA A 532 -21.32 -33.98 14.99
C ALA A 532 -22.36 -33.26 14.10
N GLY A 533 -23.53 -32.99 14.67
CA GLY A 533 -24.60 -32.25 14.02
C GLY A 533 -25.98 -32.62 14.54
N ARG A 534 -26.99 -31.80 14.24
CA ARG A 534 -28.38 -32.04 14.63
C ARG A 534 -28.85 -33.46 14.25
N ILE A 535 -29.48 -34.15 15.19
CA ILE A 535 -30.14 -35.44 15.00
C ILE A 535 -31.43 -35.22 14.22
N ALA A 536 -31.38 -35.49 12.91
CA ALA A 536 -32.47 -35.21 11.98
C ALA A 536 -32.40 -36.14 10.76
N ARG A 537 -33.56 -36.57 10.23
CA ARG A 537 -33.64 -37.57 9.14
C ARG A 537 -32.82 -37.24 7.90
N ASN A 538 -32.68 -35.95 7.56
CA ASN A 538 -31.90 -35.52 6.41
C ASN A 538 -30.38 -35.69 6.59
N LYS A 539 -29.89 -35.89 7.82
CA LYS A 539 -28.48 -36.13 8.15
C LYS A 539 -28.10 -37.61 8.13
N ARG A 540 -29.08 -38.51 7.98
CA ARG A 540 -28.89 -39.95 7.71
C ARG A 540 -28.00 -40.69 8.72
N GLN A 541 -28.08 -40.32 10.00
CA GLN A 541 -27.43 -41.05 11.09
C GLN A 541 -27.80 -42.54 11.09
N ASP A 542 -29.01 -42.89 10.64
CA ASP A 542 -29.44 -44.28 10.43
C ASP A 542 -28.49 -45.06 9.50
N GLN A 543 -27.98 -44.42 8.45
CA GLN A 543 -27.03 -45.04 7.53
C GLN A 543 -25.62 -45.11 8.13
N ILE A 544 -25.23 -44.12 8.93
CA ILE A 544 -23.95 -44.13 9.65
C ILE A 544 -23.93 -45.29 10.65
N MET A 545 -25.01 -45.50 11.40
CA MET A 545 -25.14 -46.63 12.31
C MET A 545 -25.04 -47.98 11.58
N ARG A 546 -25.69 -48.12 10.42
CA ARG A 546 -25.58 -49.34 9.59
C ARG A 546 -24.17 -49.59 9.08
N ALA A 547 -23.49 -48.55 8.60
CA ALA A 547 -22.10 -48.66 8.16
C ALA A 547 -21.18 -49.01 9.34
N PHE A 548 -21.46 -48.43 10.51
CA PHE A 548 -20.71 -48.71 11.73
C PHE A 548 -20.93 -50.13 12.24
N ASP A 549 -22.13 -50.70 12.15
CA ASP A 549 -22.38 -52.11 12.52
C ASP A 549 -21.47 -53.07 11.71
N TYR A 550 -21.35 -52.83 10.40
CA TYR A 550 -20.41 -53.58 9.56
C TYR A 550 -18.95 -53.36 10.00
N TYR A 551 -18.54 -52.10 10.21
CA TYR A 551 -17.18 -51.75 10.64
C TYR A 551 -16.84 -52.41 11.98
N TYR A 552 -17.74 -52.36 12.94
CA TYR A 552 -17.58 -52.95 14.26
C TYR A 552 -17.44 -54.47 14.18
N ARG A 553 -18.31 -55.16 13.43
CA ARG A 553 -18.31 -56.62 13.35
C ARG A 553 -17.12 -57.20 12.59
N ASN A 554 -16.66 -56.50 11.55
CA ASN A 554 -15.72 -57.06 10.56
C ASN A 554 -14.33 -56.39 10.55
N ILE A 555 -14.19 -55.17 11.08
CA ILE A 555 -12.94 -54.40 10.98
C ILE A 555 -12.34 -54.12 12.36
N ASN A 556 -13.09 -53.45 13.24
CA ASN A 556 -12.59 -53.09 14.56
C ASN A 556 -13.68 -53.18 15.63
N ARG A 557 -13.62 -54.24 16.46
CA ARG A 557 -14.52 -54.45 17.61
C ARG A 557 -14.21 -53.54 18.79
N ASP A 558 -13.08 -52.84 18.76
CA ASP A 558 -12.65 -51.88 19.77
C ASP A 558 -12.90 -50.43 19.32
N ALA A 559 -14.08 -50.21 18.74
CA ALA A 559 -14.52 -48.92 18.22
C ALA A 559 -15.88 -48.51 18.79
N TYR A 560 -16.10 -47.20 18.90
CA TYR A 560 -17.32 -46.58 19.40
C TYR A 560 -17.80 -45.49 18.43
N LEU A 561 -19.10 -45.48 18.13
CA LEU A 561 -19.74 -44.42 17.35
C LEU A 561 -20.47 -43.45 18.28
N TRP A 562 -20.09 -42.18 18.21
CA TRP A 562 -20.70 -41.09 18.95
C TRP A 562 -21.56 -40.24 18.02
N LEU A 563 -22.86 -40.15 18.29
CA LEU A 563 -23.78 -39.28 17.57
C LEU A 563 -24.09 -38.06 18.44
N VAL A 564 -23.40 -36.94 18.20
CA VAL A 564 -23.49 -35.73 19.01
C VAL A 564 -24.33 -34.66 18.32
N GLY A 565 -25.42 -34.25 18.97
CA GLY A 565 -26.25 -33.12 18.55
C GLY A 565 -27.62 -33.11 19.21
N ASN A 566 -28.34 -31.99 19.10
CA ASN A 566 -29.72 -31.89 19.57
C ASN A 566 -30.71 -32.57 18.60
N ASP A 567 -31.90 -32.91 19.09
CA ASP A 567 -33.01 -33.52 18.36
C ASP A 567 -34.18 -32.54 18.13
N ASN A 568 -33.88 -31.23 18.22
CA ASN A 568 -34.87 -30.17 18.11
C ASN A 568 -35.57 -30.23 16.73
N GLY A 569 -36.82 -30.66 16.76
CA GLY A 569 -37.69 -30.78 15.57
C GLY A 569 -37.95 -32.20 15.07
N ASP A 570 -37.28 -33.24 15.61
CA ASP A 570 -37.50 -34.64 15.20
C ASP A 570 -37.15 -35.66 16.31
N LYS A 571 -37.77 -35.50 17.49
CA LYS A 571 -37.60 -36.42 18.63
C LYS A 571 -37.95 -37.86 18.30
N ALA A 572 -38.91 -38.07 17.40
CA ALA A 572 -39.32 -39.39 16.94
C ALA A 572 -38.17 -40.10 16.23
N TYR A 573 -37.43 -39.40 15.37
CA TYR A 573 -36.25 -39.98 14.72
C TYR A 573 -35.14 -40.33 15.70
N ARG A 574 -34.91 -39.52 16.74
CA ARG A 574 -33.97 -39.91 17.81
C ARG A 574 -34.39 -41.22 18.48
N ALA A 575 -35.67 -41.34 18.85
CA ALA A 575 -36.19 -42.57 19.44
C ALA A 575 -36.07 -43.77 18.49
N GLU A 576 -36.26 -43.58 17.17
CA GLU A 576 -36.02 -44.62 16.16
C GLU A 576 -34.55 -45.07 16.13
N LEU A 577 -33.60 -44.12 16.18
CA LEU A 577 -32.17 -44.43 16.21
C LEU A 577 -31.79 -45.19 17.49
N GLU A 578 -32.29 -44.75 18.65
CA GLU A 578 -32.05 -45.40 19.93
C GLU A 578 -32.60 -46.84 19.92
N ASN A 579 -33.81 -47.07 19.40
CA ASN A 579 -34.36 -48.42 19.25
C ASN A 579 -33.53 -49.31 18.30
N CYS A 580 -32.92 -48.75 17.26
CA CYS A 580 -32.02 -49.49 16.38
C CYS A 580 -30.67 -49.85 17.05
N ALA A 581 -30.23 -49.09 18.06
CA ALA A 581 -28.95 -49.32 18.74
C ALA A 581 -28.99 -50.49 19.73
N TYR A 582 -30.18 -50.93 20.15
CA TYR A 582 -30.37 -52.07 21.07
C TYR A 582 -30.46 -53.44 20.37
N LEU A 583 -30.28 -53.49 19.04
CA LEU A 583 -30.23 -54.68 18.19
C LEU A 583 -28.83 -54.87 17.61
#